data_AF-A0A8X8YAE9-F1
#
_entry.id   AF-A0A8X8YAE9-F1
#
_cell.length_a   1.000
_cell.length_b   1.000
_cell.length_c   1.000
_cell.angle_alpha   90.00
_cell.angle_beta   90.00
_cell.angle_gamma   90.00
#
_symmetry.space_group_name_H-M   'P 1'
#
loop_
_entity.id
_entity.type
_entity.pdbx_description
1 polymer ?
#
loop_
_entity_poly.entity_id
_entity_poly.type
_entity_poly.pdbx_seq_one_letter_code
_entity_poly.pdbx_strand_id
1 'polypeptide(L)'
;MVVAVLIATMAFQAAVSPTGGVWQDDTADHRAGEAVMAYKDPRIYRNFIRSNTVAFVTSLSIILLLIIGLPFKYRFFMWALVLIMWVSVTAVGVTYGASIMVATPVIHKDSLSSVIQIAIIAWVGLMSFLLVANAFRHLYQKLRDSGIKFPSWVKRCDDESVNSLA
;
A
#
# COMPACT_ATOMS: atom_id res chain seq x y z
N MET A 1 -4.21 11.93 7.89
CA MET A 1 -3.22 11.90 8.99
C MET A 1 -3.30 10.63 9.82
N VAL A 2 -4.49 10.26 10.35
CA VAL A 2 -4.66 9.11 11.26
C VAL A 2 -4.07 7.80 10.70
N VAL A 3 -4.37 7.44 9.45
CA VAL A 3 -3.89 6.19 8.84
C VAL A 3 -2.35 6.08 8.83
N ALA A 4 -1.65 7.17 8.51
CA ALA A 4 -0.18 7.16 8.48
C ALA A 4 0.42 6.99 9.89
N VAL A 5 -0.20 7.61 10.91
CA VAL A 5 0.21 7.42 12.31
C VAL A 5 -0.02 5.98 12.75
N LEU A 6 -1.17 5.39 12.41
CA LEU A 6 -1.48 3.99 12.73
C LEU A 6 -0.50 3.00 12.07
N ILE A 7 -0.11 3.24 10.82
CA ILE A 7 0.86 2.37 10.15
C ILE A 7 2.25 2.53 10.75
N ALA A 8 2.67 3.76 11.06
CA ALA A 8 3.95 4.00 11.72
C ALA A 8 4.02 3.31 13.09
N THR A 9 2.95 3.35 13.89
CA THR A 9 2.91 2.68 15.19
C THR A 9 2.91 1.16 15.06
N MET A 10 2.15 0.60 14.13
CA MET A 10 2.16 -0.85 13.87
C MET A 10 3.55 -1.33 13.38
N ALA A 11 4.17 -0.59 12.47
CA ALA A 11 5.50 -0.92 11.95
C ALA A 11 6.58 -0.86 13.05
N PHE A 12 6.49 0.16 13.92
CA PHE A 12 7.36 0.29 15.08
C PHE A 12 7.19 -0.86 16.06
N GLN A 13 5.95 -1.23 16.39
CA GLN A 13 5.67 -2.38 17.28
C GLN A 13 6.21 -3.69 16.69
N ALA A 14 6.03 -3.91 15.39
CA ALA A 14 6.52 -5.10 14.70
C ALA A 14 8.06 -5.18 14.65
N ALA A 15 8.76 -4.05 14.71
CA ALA A 15 10.22 -3.99 14.74
C ALA A 15 10.80 -4.21 16.14
N VAL A 16 10.17 -3.62 17.17
CA VAL A 16 10.62 -3.74 18.58
C VAL A 16 10.29 -5.11 19.16
N SER A 17 9.16 -5.69 18.74
CA SER A 17 8.68 -6.98 19.21
C SER A 17 8.48 -7.93 18.03
N PRO A 18 9.57 -8.48 17.45
CA PRO A 18 9.45 -9.42 16.34
C PRO A 18 8.65 -10.65 16.79
N THR A 19 7.79 -11.14 15.91
CA THR A 19 7.02 -12.37 16.15
C THR A 19 7.98 -13.53 16.36
N GLY A 20 7.85 -14.24 17.48
CA GLY A 20 8.80 -15.27 17.93
C GLY A 20 9.84 -14.77 18.94
N GLY A 21 9.88 -13.46 19.22
CA GLY A 21 10.76 -12.87 20.22
C GLY A 21 12.20 -12.73 19.76
N VAL A 22 13.04 -12.34 20.72
CA VAL A 22 14.50 -12.29 20.57
C VAL A 22 15.14 -13.31 21.50
N TRP A 23 16.26 -13.88 21.08
CA TRP A 23 17.06 -14.75 21.93
C TRP A 23 17.50 -14.00 23.19
N GLN A 24 17.39 -14.66 24.34
CA GLN A 24 17.76 -14.10 25.65
C GLN A 24 19.15 -14.55 26.11
N ASP A 25 19.78 -15.46 25.38
CA ASP A 25 21.04 -16.10 25.74
C ASP A 25 22.00 -16.11 24.54
N ASP A 26 23.29 -16.24 24.83
CA ASP A 26 24.36 -16.35 23.83
C ASP A 26 24.72 -17.84 23.61
N THR A 27 24.76 -18.27 22.35
CA THR A 27 25.18 -19.63 21.97
C THR A 27 26.03 -19.56 20.69
N ALA A 28 26.70 -20.63 20.30
CA ALA A 28 27.49 -20.69 19.07
C ALA A 28 26.68 -20.32 17.81
N ASP A 29 25.37 -20.58 17.81
CA ASP A 29 24.48 -20.36 16.67
C ASP A 29 23.72 -19.04 16.71
N HIS A 30 23.62 -18.33 17.85
CA HIS A 30 22.85 -17.10 17.97
C HIS A 30 23.30 -16.22 19.13
N ARG A 31 23.07 -14.91 19.02
CA ARG A 31 23.39 -13.95 20.09
C ARG A 31 22.15 -13.38 20.75
N ALA A 32 22.27 -13.04 22.03
CA ALA A 32 21.21 -12.38 22.78
C ALA A 32 20.83 -11.06 22.08
N GLY A 33 19.52 -10.84 21.90
CA GLY A 33 18.97 -9.71 21.15
C GLY A 33 18.74 -9.95 19.66
N GLU A 34 19.19 -11.07 19.10
CA GLU A 34 18.87 -11.43 17.71
C GLU A 34 17.45 -11.99 17.60
N ALA A 35 16.74 -11.60 16.54
CA ALA A 35 15.38 -12.07 16.30
C ALA A 35 15.36 -13.57 15.99
N VAL A 36 14.56 -14.33 16.73
CA VAL A 36 14.40 -15.79 16.53
C VAL A 36 13.95 -16.11 15.10
N MET A 37 13.13 -15.23 14.51
CA MET A 37 12.65 -15.32 13.13
C MET A 37 13.78 -15.28 12.09
N ALA A 38 14.91 -14.62 12.38
CA ALA A 38 16.04 -14.51 11.45
C ALA A 38 16.71 -15.88 11.22
N TYR A 39 16.72 -16.73 12.24
CA TYR A 39 17.31 -18.08 12.18
C TYR A 39 16.34 -19.11 11.63
N LYS A 40 15.05 -19.01 11.97
CA LYS A 40 14.05 -20.01 11.58
C LYS A 40 13.70 -19.94 10.09
N ASP A 41 13.55 -18.72 9.55
CA ASP A 41 13.16 -18.49 8.15
C ASP A 41 13.83 -17.22 7.59
N PRO A 42 15.13 -17.25 7.24
CA PRO A 42 15.90 -16.06 6.87
C PRO A 42 15.36 -15.33 5.63
N ARG A 43 14.74 -16.05 4.69
CA ARG A 43 14.13 -15.46 3.49
C ARG A 43 12.90 -14.61 3.84
N ILE A 44 12.03 -15.13 4.71
CA ILE A 44 10.81 -14.45 5.13
C ILE A 44 11.16 -13.26 6.02
N TYR A 45 12.11 -13.45 6.94
CA TYR A 45 12.63 -12.38 7.80
C TYR A 45 13.20 -11.20 6.99
N ARG A 46 13.99 -11.48 5.94
CA ARG A 46 14.55 -10.42 5.07
C ARG A 46 13.47 -9.63 4.35
N ASN A 47 12.43 -10.29 3.86
CA ASN A 47 11.31 -9.62 3.22
C ASN A 47 10.50 -8.80 4.24
N PHE A 48 10.25 -9.37 5.42
CA PHE A 48 9.54 -8.72 6.53
C PHE A 48 10.23 -7.42 6.97
N ILE A 49 11.53 -7.45 7.25
CA ILE A 49 12.26 -6.24 7.67
C ILE A 49 12.26 -5.19 6.56
N ARG A 50 12.49 -5.58 5.30
CA ARG A 50 12.46 -4.63 4.17
C ARG A 50 11.09 -3.96 4.01
N SER A 51 10.00 -4.74 3.98
CA SER A 51 8.65 -4.19 3.82
C SER A 51 8.26 -3.32 5.02
N ASN A 52 8.60 -3.74 6.24
CA ASN A 52 8.28 -3.01 7.45
C ASN A 52 9.02 -1.66 7.52
N THR A 53 10.31 -1.61 7.16
CA THR A 53 11.05 -0.33 7.06
C THR A 53 10.47 0.59 6.00
N VAL A 54 10.08 0.06 4.83
CA VAL A 54 9.43 0.86 3.78
C VAL A 54 8.10 1.42 4.28
N ALA A 55 7.27 0.62 4.95
CA ALA A 55 6.00 1.07 5.53
C ALA A 55 6.20 2.19 6.57
N PHE A 56 7.23 2.07 7.40
CA PHE A 56 7.58 3.07 8.42
C PHE A 56 8.06 4.39 7.80
N VAL A 57 9.04 4.32 6.88
CA VAL A 57 9.61 5.51 6.22
C VAL A 57 8.57 6.24 5.37
N THR A 58 7.73 5.50 4.64
CA THR A 58 6.65 6.09 3.84
C THR A 58 5.62 6.77 4.73
N SER A 59 5.28 6.18 5.88
CA SER A 59 4.35 6.78 6.85
C SER A 59 4.92 8.05 7.49
N LEU A 60 6.19 8.04 7.90
CA LEU A 60 6.87 9.24 8.40
C LEU A 60 6.90 10.35 7.34
N SER A 61 7.16 9.99 6.08
CA SER A 61 7.12 10.94 4.97
C SER A 61 5.75 11.58 4.84
N ILE A 62 4.66 10.81 4.89
CA ILE A 62 3.28 11.33 4.86
C ILE A 62 3.03 12.27 6.06
N ILE A 63 3.44 11.88 7.26
CA ILE A 63 3.23 12.69 8.48
C ILE A 63 3.98 14.02 8.37
N LEU A 64 5.26 14.01 8.00
CA LEU A 64 6.06 15.22 7.82
C LEU A 64 5.48 16.13 6.73
N LEU A 65 5.10 15.56 5.58
CA LEU A 65 4.47 16.29 4.48
C LEU A 65 3.14 16.94 4.90
N LEU A 66 2.34 16.26 5.74
CA LEU A 66 1.10 16.81 6.28
C LEU A 66 1.35 17.89 7.35
N ILE A 67 2.34 17.72 8.22
CA ILE A 67 2.68 18.68 9.28
C ILE A 67 3.22 19.98 8.71
N ILE A 68 4.09 19.91 7.68
CA ILE A 68 4.67 21.11 7.05
C ILE A 68 3.56 21.94 6.37
N GLY A 69 2.37 21.38 6.16
CA GLY A 69 1.21 22.13 5.66
C GLY A 69 1.47 22.77 4.30
N LEU A 70 2.31 22.14 3.46
CA LEU A 70 2.63 22.66 2.13
C LEU A 70 1.32 23.01 1.41
N PRO A 71 1.22 24.19 0.77
CA PRO A 71 -0.01 24.62 0.15
C PRO A 71 -0.43 23.59 -0.90
N PHE A 72 -1.53 22.88 -0.59
CA PHE A 72 -2.16 21.81 -1.37
C PHE A 72 -2.70 22.25 -2.75
N LYS A 73 -2.15 23.33 -3.32
CA LYS A 73 -2.58 23.93 -4.58
C LYS A 73 -2.18 23.12 -5.81
N TYR A 74 -1.28 22.15 -5.68
CA TYR A 74 -0.81 21.33 -6.79
C TYR A 74 -1.48 19.95 -6.74
N ARG A 75 -2.35 19.67 -7.73
CA ARG A 75 -2.97 18.33 -7.96
C ARG A 75 -1.94 17.19 -7.92
N PHE A 76 -0.68 17.48 -8.26
CA PHE A 76 0.46 16.56 -8.17
C PHE A 76 0.78 16.10 -6.73
N PHE A 77 0.72 16.99 -5.75
CA PHE A 77 1.04 16.68 -4.36
C PHE A 77 0.02 15.74 -3.72
N MET A 78 -1.28 15.98 -3.98
CA MET A 78 -2.35 15.08 -3.54
C MET A 78 -2.18 13.68 -4.16
N TRP A 79 -1.83 13.64 -5.44
CA TRP A 79 -1.51 12.40 -6.14
C TRP A 79 -0.30 11.67 -5.57
N ALA A 80 0.77 12.40 -5.25
CA ALA A 80 1.97 11.84 -4.62
C ALA A 80 1.63 11.25 -3.23
N LEU A 81 0.84 11.95 -2.40
CA LEU A 81 0.40 11.43 -1.11
C LEU A 81 -0.44 10.16 -1.24
N VAL A 82 -1.32 10.10 -2.25
CA VAL A 82 -2.05 8.87 -2.56
C VAL A 82 -1.05 7.77 -2.91
N LEU A 83 -0.16 7.96 -3.89
CA LEU A 83 0.82 6.94 -4.27
C LEU A 83 1.68 6.43 -3.10
N ILE A 84 2.16 7.33 -2.23
CA ILE A 84 2.95 6.97 -1.05
C ILE A 84 2.09 6.16 -0.06
N MET A 85 0.82 6.51 0.13
CA MET A 85 -0.12 5.73 0.96
C MET A 85 -0.29 4.32 0.39
N TRP A 86 -0.44 4.18 -0.92
CA TRP A 86 -0.59 2.89 -1.58
C TRP A 86 0.61 1.96 -1.40
N VAL A 87 1.81 2.51 -1.55
CA VAL A 87 3.06 1.78 -1.26
C VAL A 87 3.10 1.35 0.20
N SER A 88 2.66 2.22 1.13
CA SER A 88 2.63 1.90 2.55
C SER A 88 1.65 0.76 2.89
N VAL A 89 0.41 0.81 2.39
CA VAL A 89 -0.59 -0.23 2.70
C VAL A 89 -0.22 -1.59 2.09
N THR A 90 0.31 -1.59 0.86
CA THR A 90 0.80 -2.84 0.22
C THR A 90 1.97 -3.44 1.01
N ALA A 91 2.92 -2.61 1.48
CA ALA A 91 4.02 -3.06 2.32
C ALA A 91 3.56 -3.63 3.67
N VAL A 92 2.55 -3.03 4.31
CA VAL A 92 1.95 -3.57 5.55
C VAL A 92 1.25 -4.90 5.28
N GLY A 93 0.50 -5.03 4.19
CA GLY A 93 -0.18 -6.28 3.83
C GLY A 93 0.79 -7.46 3.63
N VAL A 94 1.93 -7.20 2.97
CA VAL A 94 3.01 -8.20 2.81
C VAL A 94 3.61 -8.58 4.16
N THR A 95 3.89 -7.60 5.01
CA THR A 95 4.43 -7.81 6.37
C THR A 95 3.49 -8.67 7.21
N TYR A 96 2.18 -8.41 7.15
CA TYR A 96 1.17 -9.19 7.86
C TYR A 96 1.09 -10.65 7.37
N GLY A 97 1.15 -10.86 6.05
CA GLY A 97 1.20 -12.20 5.46
C GLY A 97 2.43 -12.99 5.92
N ALA A 98 3.59 -12.35 5.97
CA ALA A 98 4.84 -12.95 6.45
C ALA A 98 4.75 -13.35 7.94
N SER A 99 4.14 -12.51 8.79
CA SER A 99 3.91 -12.81 10.20
C SER A 99 3.03 -14.04 10.40
N ILE A 100 1.95 -14.17 9.63
CA ILE A 100 1.06 -15.34 9.72
C ILE A 100 1.80 -16.62 9.31
N MET A 101 2.61 -16.58 8.25
CA MET A 101 3.38 -17.75 7.81
C MET A 101 4.33 -18.29 8.89
N VAL A 102 4.94 -17.39 9.68
CA VAL A 102 5.84 -17.78 10.77
C VAL A 102 5.08 -18.22 12.02
N ALA A 103 3.91 -17.65 12.29
CA ALA A 103 3.08 -18.01 13.45
C ALA A 103 2.32 -19.35 13.30
N THR A 104 2.14 -19.87 12.08
CA THR A 104 1.29 -21.04 11.84
C THR A 104 2.07 -22.37 11.87
N PRO A 105 1.60 -23.42 12.59
CA PRO A 105 2.26 -24.72 12.67
C PRO A 105 2.22 -25.50 11.34
N VAL A 106 3.22 -26.38 11.16
CA VAL A 106 3.67 -27.02 9.89
C VAL A 106 2.63 -27.84 9.12
N ILE A 107 1.53 -28.22 9.78
CA ILE A 107 0.61 -29.28 9.32
C ILE A 107 -0.30 -28.82 8.15
N HIS A 108 -0.46 -27.50 7.94
CA HIS A 108 -1.27 -26.93 6.84
C HIS A 108 -0.59 -25.76 6.09
N LYS A 109 0.74 -25.66 6.16
CA LYS A 109 1.48 -24.47 5.69
C LYS A 109 1.31 -24.18 4.19
N ASP A 110 1.24 -25.21 3.35
CA ASP A 110 1.22 -25.03 1.89
C ASP A 110 -0.12 -24.48 1.38
N SER A 111 -1.23 -24.99 1.92
CA SER A 111 -2.58 -24.50 1.59
C SER A 111 -2.81 -23.08 2.08
N LEU A 112 -2.38 -22.76 3.31
CA LEU A 112 -2.57 -21.42 3.89
C LEU A 112 -1.69 -20.37 3.23
N SER A 113 -0.45 -20.72 2.87
CA SER A 113 0.46 -19.81 2.16
C SER A 113 -0.12 -19.38 0.81
N SER A 114 -0.66 -20.33 0.06
CA SER A 114 -1.29 -20.09 -1.24
C SER A 114 -2.53 -19.19 -1.11
N VAL A 115 -3.39 -19.46 -0.12
CA VAL A 115 -4.60 -18.65 0.13
C VAL A 115 -4.25 -17.22 0.54
N ILE A 116 -3.26 -17.04 1.43
CA ILE A 116 -2.81 -15.72 1.88
C ILE A 116 -2.19 -14.94 0.71
N GLN A 117 -1.36 -15.59 -0.13
CA GLN A 117 -0.79 -14.95 -1.31
C GLN A 117 -1.87 -14.55 -2.32
N ILE A 118 -2.82 -15.43 -2.63
CA ILE A 118 -3.93 -15.12 -3.55
C ILE A 118 -4.78 -13.97 -2.99
N ALA A 119 -5.06 -13.97 -1.69
CA ALA A 119 -5.81 -12.89 -1.05
C ALA A 119 -5.07 -11.55 -1.14
N ILE A 120 -3.76 -11.52 -0.87
CA ILE A 120 -2.94 -10.30 -1.01
C ILE A 120 -2.90 -9.85 -2.47
N ILE A 121 -2.70 -10.75 -3.43
CA ILE A 121 -2.65 -10.42 -4.86
C ILE A 121 -4.00 -9.88 -5.34
N ALA A 122 -5.11 -10.53 -4.98
CA ALA A 122 -6.46 -10.08 -5.32
C ALA A 122 -6.75 -8.71 -4.70
N TRP A 123 -6.38 -8.51 -3.44
CA TRP A 123 -6.55 -7.24 -2.75
C TRP A 123 -5.73 -6.12 -3.41
N VAL A 124 -4.44 -6.35 -3.68
CA VAL A 124 -3.55 -5.41 -4.39
C VAL A 124 -4.08 -5.11 -5.80
N GLY A 125 -4.57 -6.13 -6.52
CA GLY A 125 -5.14 -5.99 -7.86
C GLY A 125 -6.38 -5.11 -7.87
N LEU A 126 -7.39 -5.44 -7.04
CA LEU A 126 -8.62 -4.64 -6.89
C LEU A 126 -8.29 -3.18 -6.56
N MET A 127 -7.38 -3.03 -5.61
CA MET A 127 -6.98 -1.75 -5.11
C MET A 127 -6.25 -0.95 -6.24
N SER A 128 -5.27 -1.54 -6.93
CA SER A 128 -4.57 -0.89 -8.05
C SER A 128 -5.53 -0.47 -9.17
N PHE A 129 -6.55 -1.30 -9.47
CA PHE A 129 -7.57 -0.99 -10.45
C PHE A 129 -8.39 0.24 -10.06
N LEU A 130 -8.80 0.37 -8.79
CA LEU A 130 -9.51 1.55 -8.30
C LEU A 130 -8.65 2.82 -8.39
N LEU A 131 -7.36 2.70 -8.11
CA LEU A 131 -6.41 3.80 -8.21
C LEU A 131 -6.28 4.28 -9.66
N VAL A 132 -6.13 3.35 -10.60
CA VAL A 132 -6.05 3.64 -12.04
C VAL A 132 -7.37 4.20 -12.56
N ALA A 133 -8.51 3.65 -12.14
CA ALA A 133 -9.82 4.18 -12.53
C ALA A 133 -10.03 5.62 -12.04
N ASN A 134 -9.67 5.91 -10.78
CA ASN A 134 -9.76 7.26 -10.24
C ASN A 134 -8.73 8.21 -10.88
N ALA A 135 -7.54 7.71 -11.18
CA ALA A 135 -6.52 8.42 -11.93
C ALA A 135 -7.00 8.82 -13.32
N PHE A 136 -7.59 7.86 -14.03
CA PHE A 136 -8.15 8.05 -15.36
C PHE A 136 -9.30 9.04 -15.32
N ARG A 137 -10.17 8.98 -14.31
CA ARG A 137 -11.26 9.96 -14.11
C ARG A 137 -10.72 11.38 -13.92
N HIS A 138 -9.69 11.57 -13.11
CA HIS A 138 -9.06 12.88 -12.93
C HIS A 138 -8.30 13.37 -14.18
N LEU A 139 -7.65 12.46 -14.92
CA LEU A 139 -7.00 12.77 -16.19
C LEU A 139 -8.03 13.13 -17.26
N TYR A 140 -9.14 12.40 -17.33
CA TYR A 140 -10.26 12.65 -18.23
C TYR A 140 -10.95 13.98 -17.94
N GLN A 141 -11.19 14.30 -16.66
CA GLN A 141 -11.68 15.62 -16.25
C GLN A 141 -10.69 16.72 -16.63
N LYS A 142 -9.38 16.50 -16.43
CA LYS A 142 -8.37 17.48 -16.84
C LYS A 142 -8.32 17.66 -18.36
N LEU A 143 -8.49 16.60 -19.16
CA LEU A 143 -8.59 16.70 -20.61
C LEU A 143 -9.88 17.40 -21.07
N ARG A 144 -11.00 17.17 -20.37
CA ARG A 144 -12.27 17.86 -20.58
C ARG A 144 -12.18 19.35 -20.25
N ASP A 145 -11.52 19.70 -19.14
CA ASP A 145 -11.30 21.08 -18.70
C ASP A 145 -10.25 21.81 -19.55
N SER A 146 -9.25 21.10 -20.11
CA SER A 146 -8.20 21.69 -20.95
C SER A 146 -8.63 21.99 -22.38
N GLY A 147 -9.91 21.86 -22.71
CA GLY A 147 -10.46 22.41 -23.94
C GLY A 147 -10.01 21.69 -25.21
N ILE A 148 -10.09 20.36 -25.27
CA ILE A 148 -10.32 19.74 -26.58
C ILE A 148 -11.70 20.22 -27.03
N LYS A 149 -11.73 21.14 -28.01
CA LYS A 149 -12.96 21.50 -28.74
C LYS A 149 -13.60 20.18 -29.18
N PHE A 150 -14.74 19.83 -28.58
CA PHE A 150 -15.56 18.76 -29.11
C PHE A 150 -15.84 19.08 -30.59
N PRO A 151 -15.63 18.12 -31.50
CA PRO A 151 -15.93 18.35 -32.90
C PRO A 151 -17.39 18.80 -33.06
N SER A 152 -17.64 19.74 -33.99
CA SER A 152 -18.97 20.32 -34.21
C SER A 152 -20.05 19.28 -34.52
N TRP A 153 -19.67 18.09 -35.00
CA TRP A 153 -20.61 16.98 -35.24
C TRP A 153 -21.21 16.39 -33.96
N VAL A 154 -20.51 16.44 -32.81
CA VAL A 154 -21.05 15.91 -31.54
C VAL A 154 -22.15 16.83 -31.02
N LYS A 155 -21.96 18.15 -31.12
CA LYS A 155 -23.01 19.13 -30.77
C LYS A 155 -24.23 19.05 -31.71
N ARG A 156 -24.01 18.72 -32.98
CA ARG A 156 -25.10 18.62 -33.96
C ARG A 156 -26.03 17.43 -33.71
N CYS A 157 -25.52 16.30 -33.21
CA CYS A 157 -26.36 15.15 -32.85
C CYS A 157 -27.29 15.45 -31.66
N ASP A 158 -26.82 16.22 -30.68
CA ASP A 158 -27.66 16.59 -29.53
C ASP A 158 -28.82 17.50 -29.98
N ASP A 159 -28.55 18.52 -30.80
CA ASP A 159 -29.58 19.44 -31.31
C ASP A 159 -30.60 18.75 -32.23
N GLU A 160 -30.18 17.77 -33.03
CA GLU A 160 -31.06 17.04 -33.96
C GLU A 160 -31.98 16.06 -33.21
N SER A 161 -31.51 15.48 -32.09
CA SER A 161 -32.33 14.61 -31.24
C SER A 161 -33.42 15.36 -30.46
N VAL A 162 -33.14 16.61 -30.06
CA VAL A 162 -34.10 17.45 -29.33
C VAL A 162 -35.18 17.99 -30.28
N ASN A 163 -34.82 18.30 -31.53
CA ASN A 163 -35.77 18.81 -32.53
C ASN A 163 -36.62 17.72 -33.21
N SER A 164 -36.30 16.43 -33.05
CA SER A 164 -37.14 15.34 -33.60
C SER A 164 -38.23 14.86 -32.62
N LEU A 165 -38.25 15.38 -31.40
CA LEU A 165 -39.20 15.04 -30.34
C LEU A 165 -40.18 16.17 -30.01
N ALA A 166 -40.05 17.32 -30.68
CA ALA A 166 -40.97 18.46 -30.64
C ALA A 166 -41.73 18.55 -31.96
#